data_AF-A0A9K3DA49-F1
#
_entry.id   AF-A0A9K3DA49-F1
#
_cell.length_a   1.000
_cell.length_b   1.000
_cell.length_c   1.000
_cell.angle_alpha   90.00
_cell.angle_beta   90.00
_cell.angle_gamma   90.00
#
_symmetry.space_group_name_H-M   'P 1'
#
loop_
_entity.id
_entity.type
_entity.pdbx_description
1 polymer ?
#
loop_
_entity_poly.entity_id
_entity_poly.type
_entity_poly.pdbx_seq_one_letter_code
_entity_poly.pdbx_strand_id
1 'polypeptide(L)'
;MAIPPSLHPNRDNGRRMALGDNVILSVGDKHEPVQLRAGAAFVCHLGKFPHEMMVGKCLGEKIYSPTASGFIFAVPMIPDTWSKAVSARSAIVYPPDA
;
A
#
# COMPACT_ATOMS: atom_id res chain seq x y z
N MET A 1 33.12 16.72 11.26
CA MET A 1 31.79 17.10 10.74
C MET A 1 31.09 15.81 10.36
N ALA A 2 30.32 15.22 11.27
CA ALA A 2 29.72 13.89 11.10
C ALA A 2 28.27 14.05 10.62
N ILE A 3 27.95 13.44 9.49
CA ILE A 3 26.61 13.40 8.89
C ILE A 3 25.74 12.54 9.84
N PRO A 4 24.55 12.99 10.28
CA PRO A 4 23.70 12.18 11.14
C PRO A 4 23.24 10.93 10.39
N PRO A 5 23.24 9.74 11.02
CA PRO A 5 22.68 8.55 10.42
C PRO A 5 21.20 8.81 10.17
N SER A 6 20.79 8.68 8.91
CA SER A 6 19.42 8.89 8.44
C SER A 6 18.43 8.17 9.35
N LEU A 7 17.46 8.92 9.87
CA LEU A 7 16.40 8.49 10.78
C LEU A 7 15.36 7.59 10.06
N HIS A 8 15.82 6.62 9.29
CA HIS A 8 15.01 5.54 8.76
C HIS A 8 15.53 4.28 9.43
N PRO A 9 14.92 3.85 10.54
CA PRO A 9 15.29 2.57 11.12
C PRO A 9 15.09 1.51 10.03
N ASN A 10 16.16 0.76 9.76
CA ASN A 10 16.08 -0.57 9.21
C ASN A 10 15.10 -1.36 10.10
N ARG A 11 13.83 -1.44 9.68
CA ARG A 11 12.74 -2.08 10.42
C ARG A 11 12.40 -3.39 9.76
N ASP A 12 13.36 -4.33 9.83
CA ASP A 12 13.09 -5.75 9.68
C ASP A 12 12.08 -6.19 10.74
N ASN A 13 10.79 -6.14 10.35
CA ASN A 13 9.73 -7.09 10.65
C ASN A 13 8.45 -6.69 9.88
N GLY A 14 8.62 -6.21 8.65
CA GLY A 14 7.52 -5.88 7.76
C GLY A 14 6.76 -7.14 7.41
N ARG A 15 5.52 -7.26 7.88
CA ARG A 15 4.61 -8.35 7.50
C ARG A 15 4.66 -8.49 5.97
N ARG A 16 5.13 -9.65 5.52
CA ARG A 16 5.18 -9.98 4.09
C ARG A 16 3.77 -10.21 3.61
N MET A 17 3.47 -9.72 2.42
CA MET A 17 2.19 -9.94 1.77
C MET A 17 2.04 -11.41 1.39
N ALA A 18 0.94 -12.03 1.80
CA ALA A 18 0.57 -13.38 1.40
C ALA A 18 -0.72 -13.38 0.56
N LEU A 19 -0.97 -14.49 -0.15
CA LEU A 19 -2.26 -14.70 -0.78
C LEU A 19 -3.38 -14.74 0.28
N GLY A 20 -4.49 -14.08 0.00
CA GLY A 20 -5.61 -13.92 0.92
C GLY A 20 -5.52 -12.67 1.81
N ASP A 21 -4.37 -11.98 1.85
CA ASP A 21 -4.25 -10.74 2.62
C ASP A 21 -5.07 -9.60 2.01
N ASN A 22 -5.66 -8.81 2.90
CA ASN A 22 -6.30 -7.55 2.57
C ASN A 22 -5.30 -6.42 2.79
N VAL A 23 -4.99 -5.71 1.71
CA VAL A 23 -4.05 -4.59 1.69
C VAL A 23 -4.71 -3.37 1.07
N ILE A 24 -4.15 -2.20 1.33
CA ILE A 24 -4.57 -0.98 0.65
C ILE A 24 -3.48 -0.60 -0.34
N LEU A 25 -3.84 -0.51 -1.62
CA LEU A 25 -2.95 -0.04 -2.66
C LEU A 25 -3.12 1.47 -2.82
N SER A 26 -2.02 2.19 -2.59
CA SER A 26 -1.95 3.64 -2.73
C SER A 26 -1.33 3.99 -4.07
N VAL A 27 -2.10 4.71 -4.90
CA VAL A 27 -1.72 5.17 -6.24
C VAL A 27 -1.84 6.69 -6.26
N GLY A 28 -0.74 7.39 -5.91
CA GLY A 28 -0.80 8.82 -5.60
C GLY A 28 -1.72 9.07 -4.41
N ASP A 29 -2.72 9.93 -4.58
CA ASP A 29 -3.76 10.24 -3.57
C ASP A 29 -4.92 9.23 -3.50
N LYS A 30 -4.98 8.25 -4.43
CA LYS A 30 -6.04 7.24 -4.43
C LYS A 30 -5.63 6.04 -3.59
N HIS A 31 -6.51 5.60 -2.71
CA HIS A 31 -6.33 4.43 -1.87
C HIS A 31 -7.42 3.41 -2.16
N GLU A 32 -7.06 2.23 -2.65
CA GLU A 32 -8.02 1.18 -3.00
C GLU A 32 -7.77 -0.08 -2.15
N PRO A 33 -8.80 -0.59 -1.44
CA PRO A 33 -8.67 -1.84 -0.71
C PRO A 33 -8.68 -3.01 -1.70
N VAL A 34 -7.65 -3.84 -1.65
CA VAL A 34 -7.48 -4.99 -2.55
C VAL A 34 -7.16 -6.23 -1.74
N GLN A 35 -7.82 -7.33 -2.08
CA GLN A 35 -7.47 -8.66 -1.59
C GLN A 35 -6.50 -9.32 -2.57
N LEU A 36 -5.34 -9.77 -2.08
CA LEU A 36 -4.35 -10.48 -2.89
C LEU A 36 -4.86 -11.88 -3.24
N ARG A 37 -5.21 -12.08 -4.51
CA ARG A 37 -5.67 -13.36 -5.08
C ARG A 37 -4.72 -13.86 -6.16
N ALA A 38 -4.49 -15.17 -6.21
CA ALA A 38 -3.66 -15.81 -7.22
C ALA A 38 -4.29 -15.63 -8.62
N GLY A 39 -3.46 -15.33 -9.63
CA GLY A 39 -3.90 -15.06 -11.00
C GLY A 39 -4.66 -13.75 -11.21
N ALA A 40 -4.96 -12.99 -10.15
CA ALA A 40 -5.56 -11.67 -10.25
C ALA A 40 -4.49 -10.58 -10.39
N ALA A 41 -4.90 -9.45 -10.97
CA ALA A 41 -4.05 -8.29 -11.16
C ALA A 41 -4.82 -7.02 -10.83
N PHE A 42 -4.13 -6.08 -10.21
CA PHE A 42 -4.63 -4.72 -10.00
C PHE A 42 -4.29 -3.88 -11.23
N VAL A 43 -5.30 -3.26 -11.83
CA VAL A 43 -5.13 -2.42 -13.03
C VAL A 43 -5.39 -0.98 -12.65
N CYS A 44 -4.44 -0.12 -12.97
CA CYS A 44 -4.52 1.31 -12.71
C CYS A 44 -4.00 2.11 -13.92
N HIS A 45 -4.10 3.44 -13.84
CA HIS A 45 -3.53 4.31 -14.88
C HIS A 45 -2.00 4.15 -15.05
N LEU A 46 -1.31 3.70 -13.99
CA LEU A 46 0.12 3.36 -14.02
C LEU A 46 0.42 1.97 -14.61
N GLY A 47 -0.57 1.25 -15.11
CA GLY A 47 -0.41 -0.08 -15.72
C GLY A 47 -1.00 -1.22 -14.89
N LYS A 48 -0.53 -2.44 -15.19
CA LYS A 48 -1.04 -3.69 -14.61
C LYS A 48 -0.05 -4.25 -13.59
N PHE A 49 -0.55 -4.51 -12.38
CA PHE A 49 0.22 -5.06 -11.28
C PHE A 49 -0.33 -6.43 -10.90
N PRO A 50 0.26 -7.54 -11.39
CA PRO A 50 -0.15 -8.88 -10.99
C PRO A 50 0.11 -9.09 -9.49
N HIS A 51 -0.86 -9.67 -8.78
CA HIS A 51 -0.74 -9.88 -7.33
C HIS A 51 0.42 -10.81 -6.95
N GLU A 52 0.78 -11.74 -7.85
CA GLU A 52 1.91 -12.65 -7.66
C GLU A 52 3.24 -11.91 -7.47
N MET A 53 3.40 -10.73 -8.08
CA MET A 53 4.58 -9.88 -7.87
C MET A 53 4.56 -9.13 -6.53
N MET A 54 3.39 -8.98 -5.93
CA MET A 54 3.21 -8.31 -4.64
C MET A 54 3.41 -9.30 -3.49
N VAL A 55 3.04 -10.56 -3.68
CA VAL A 55 3.22 -11.64 -2.72
C VAL A 55 4.72 -11.81 -2.42
N GLY A 56 5.06 -11.87 -1.14
CA GLY A 56 6.44 -11.98 -0.66
C GLY A 56 7.17 -10.64 -0.46
N LYS A 57 6.65 -9.53 -1.00
CA LYS A 57 7.15 -8.18 -0.70
C LYS A 57 6.69 -7.71 0.68
N CYS A 58 7.45 -6.78 1.25
CA CYS A 58 7.10 -6.16 2.51
C CYS A 58 5.97 -5.12 2.32
N LEU A 59 5.04 -5.07 3.27
CA LEU A 59 4.12 -3.93 3.36
C LEU A 59 4.93 -2.63 3.56
N GLY A 60 4.54 -1.59 2.82
CA GLY A 60 5.21 -0.29 2.75
C GLY A 60 6.24 -0.18 1.63
N GLU A 61 6.56 -1.27 0.93
CA GLU A 61 7.52 -1.26 -0.16
C GLU A 61 6.94 -0.64 -1.44
N LYS A 62 7.81 0.05 -2.20
CA LYS A 62 7.46 0.55 -3.54
C LYS A 62 7.38 -0.62 -4.52
N ILE A 63 6.22 -0.77 -5.15
CA ILE A 63 5.98 -1.76 -6.19
C ILE A 63 6.00 -1.02 -7.53
N TYR A 64 7.06 -1.23 -8.30
CA TYR A 64 7.20 -0.63 -9.63
C TYR A 64 6.29 -1.32 -10.64
N SER A 65 5.72 -0.52 -11.56
CA SER A 65 4.91 -1.05 -12.64
C SER A 65 5.79 -1.79 -13.65
N PRO A 66 5.38 -3.00 -14.09
CA PRO A 66 6.11 -3.73 -15.12
C PRO A 66 5.85 -3.19 -16.53
N THR A 67 4.77 -2.44 -16.75
CA THR A 67 4.30 -2.05 -18.09
C THR A 67 4.41 -0.55 -18.36
N ALA A 68 4.48 0.30 -17.32
CA ALA A 68 4.60 1.75 -17.49
C ALA A 68 5.56 2.36 -16.45
N SER A 69 5.89 3.64 -16.63
CA SER A 69 6.70 4.38 -15.66
C SER A 69 5.83 4.80 -14.48
N GLY A 70 5.93 4.08 -13.36
CA GLY A 70 5.18 4.38 -12.14
C GLY A 70 5.45 3.40 -11.02
N PHE A 71 4.98 3.74 -9.82
CA PHE A 71 5.03 2.85 -8.65
C PHE A 71 3.77 3.03 -7.81
N ILE A 72 3.42 1.98 -7.08
CA ILE A 72 2.35 1.99 -6.07
C ILE A 72 2.95 1.59 -4.72
N PHE A 73 2.25 1.92 -3.64
CA PHE A 73 2.59 1.42 -2.31
C PHE A 73 1.51 0.45 -1.83
N ALA A 74 1.92 -0.67 -1.26
CA ALA A 74 1.00 -1.56 -0.55
C ALA A 74 1.10 -1.30 0.95
N VAL A 75 0.02 -0.86 1.56
CA VAL A 75 -0.04 -0.43 2.97
C VAL A 75 -0.94 -1.39 3.75
N PRO A 76 -0.65 -1.71 5.02
CA PRO A 76 -1.58 -2.49 5.84
C PRO A 76 -2.95 -1.83 5.94
N MET A 77 -3.99 -2.67 6.03
CA MET A 77 -5.34 -2.22 6.34
C MET A 77 -5.44 -1.87 7.84
N ILE A 78 -4.99 -0.66 8.19
CA ILE A 78 -5.17 -0.06 9.52
C ILE A 78 -6.35 0.95 9.46
N PRO A 79 -7.03 1.22 10.59
CA PRO A 79 -8.19 2.12 10.62
C PRO A 79 -7.93 3.47 9.95
N ASP A 80 -6.74 4.06 10.16
CA ASP A 80 -6.35 5.35 9.56
C ASP A 80 -6.30 5.31 8.01
N THR A 81 -5.77 4.23 7.45
CA THR A 81 -5.66 4.04 6.00
C THR A 81 -7.00 3.60 5.40
N TRP A 82 -7.78 2.82 6.15
CA TRP A 82 -9.15 2.45 5.75
C TRP A 82 -10.05 3.68 5.65
N SER A 83 -9.99 4.60 6.61
CA SER A 83 -10.75 5.86 6.58
C SER A 83 -10.44 6.71 5.34
N LYS A 84 -9.20 6.68 4.84
CA LYS A 84 -8.80 7.34 3.59
C LYS A 84 -9.25 6.61 2.33
N ALA A 85 -9.36 5.28 2.40
CA ALA A 85 -9.79 4.43 1.30
C ALA A 85 -11.32 4.36 1.13
N VAL A 86 -12.09 4.62 2.20
CA VAL A 86 -13.54 4.74 2.15
C VAL A 86 -13.91 6.05 1.46
N SER A 87 -14.35 5.96 0.20
CA SER A 87 -15.06 7.04 -0.47
C SER A 87 -16.21 7.52 0.44
N ALA A 88 -16.14 8.77 0.90
CA ALA A 88 -17.03 9.33 1.91
C ALA A 88 -18.51 9.22 1.50
N ARG A 89 -19.20 8.17 1.95
CA ARG A 89 -20.66 8.03 1.85
C ARG A 89 -21.38 8.13 3.19
N SER A 90 -20.65 8.36 4.27
CA SER A 90 -21.18 8.76 5.58
C SER A 90 -20.08 9.52 6.32
N ALA A 91 -20.43 10.57 7.08
CA ALA A 91 -19.47 11.40 7.80
C ALA A 91 -18.49 10.55 8.63
N ILE A 92 -17.19 10.67 8.34
CA ILE A 92 -16.11 10.04 9.10
C ILE A 92 -15.56 11.12 10.03
N VAL A 93 -15.54 10.85 11.34
CA VAL A 93 -14.86 11.70 12.31
C VAL A 93 -13.36 11.49 12.12
N TYR A 94 -12.65 12.55 11.74
CA TYR A 94 -11.18 12.56 11.68
C TYR A 94 -10.63 12.94 13.07
N PRO A 95 -9.69 12.19 13.66
CA PRO A 95 -8.88 12.74 14.76
C PRO A 95 -7.93 13.80 14.16
N PRO A 96 -8.00 15.06 14.61
CA PRO A 96 -7.49 15.44 15.93
C PRO A 96 -8.50 16.22 16.78
N ASP A 97 -9.69 15.66 16.99
CA ASP A 97 -10.66 16.10 18.00
C ASP A 97 -10.98 14.93 18.95
N ALA A 98 -9.96 14.45 19.65
CA ALA A 98 -10.06 13.53 20.79
C ALA A 98 -9.21 14.07 21.96
#